data_AF-A0A5C1A8Z5-F1
#
_entry.id   AF-A0A5C1A8Z5-F1
#
_cell.length_a   1.000
_cell.length_b   1.000
_cell.length_c   1.000
_cell.angle_alpha   90.00
_cell.angle_beta   90.00
_cell.angle_gamma   90.00
#
_symmetry.space_group_name_H-M   'P 1'
#
loop_
_entity.id
_entity.type
_entity.pdbx_description
1 polymer ?
#
loop_
_entity_poly.entity_id
_entity_poly.type
_entity_poly.pdbx_seq_one_letter_code
_entity_poly.pdbx_strand_id
1 'polypeptide(L)'
;MIFSAPSHRVYQVADGRYCDPLAVRHKLLLQTRGELNALLSAAQTADDPEAAAALGTLADAARVAFGFPAFDPESGAGATEAECLAELYRYLEWSA
;
A
#
# COMPACT_ATOMS: atom_id res chain seq x y z
N MET A 1 9.23 21.01 -21.18
CA MET A 1 8.38 20.79 -19.99
C MET A 1 9.29 20.84 -18.78
N ILE A 2 9.14 21.87 -17.96
CA ILE A 2 10.08 22.21 -16.89
C ILE A 2 9.79 21.32 -15.68
N PHE A 3 10.72 20.41 -15.36
CA PHE A 3 10.75 19.70 -14.09
C PHE A 3 11.09 20.71 -12.97
N SER A 4 10.09 21.38 -12.42
CA SER A 4 10.25 22.38 -11.35
C SER A 4 9.67 21.88 -10.03
N ALA A 5 10.31 20.86 -9.45
CA ALA A 5 10.38 20.67 -7.99
C ALA A 5 11.44 19.59 -7.68
N PRO A 6 12.69 19.97 -7.37
CA PRO A 6 13.68 19.04 -6.84
C PRO A 6 13.45 18.92 -5.34
N SER A 7 12.43 18.18 -4.93
CA SER A 7 12.38 17.65 -3.57
C SER A 7 12.50 16.15 -3.72
N HIS A 8 13.61 15.57 -3.27
CA HIS A 8 13.71 14.14 -3.01
C HIS A 8 12.60 13.79 -2.01
N ARG A 9 11.40 13.46 -2.50
CA ARG A 9 10.23 13.24 -1.65
C ARG A 9 10.35 11.84 -1.09
N VAL A 10 11.06 11.74 0.02
CA VAL A 10 11.01 10.55 0.86
C VAL A 10 9.58 10.45 1.39
N TYR A 11 8.98 9.28 1.31
CA TYR A 11 7.63 9.06 1.84
C TYR A 11 7.74 8.79 3.34
N GLN A 12 6.94 9.50 4.15
CA GLN A 12 6.90 9.26 5.60
C GLN A 12 5.68 8.40 5.94
N VAL A 13 5.92 7.18 6.42
CA VAL A 13 4.92 6.22 6.93
C VAL A 13 4.23 6.78 8.18
N ALA A 14 2.99 6.35 8.49
CA ALA A 14 2.20 6.91 9.59
C ALA A 14 2.87 6.70 10.96
N ASP A 15 3.70 5.66 11.07
CA ASP A 15 4.54 5.37 12.23
C ASP A 15 5.78 6.28 12.35
N GLY A 16 5.96 7.23 11.42
CA GLY A 16 7.05 8.20 11.38
C GLY A 16 8.29 7.73 10.61
N ARG A 17 8.35 6.48 10.13
CA ARG A 17 9.48 5.99 9.34
C ARG A 17 9.52 6.61 7.96
N TYR A 18 10.72 6.73 7.41
CA TYR A 18 10.96 7.24 6.08
C TYR A 18 11.27 6.10 5.11
N CYS A 19 10.57 6.08 3.96
CA CYS A 19 10.70 5.06 2.94
C CYS A 19 11.06 5.68 1.58
N ASP A 20 11.88 4.95 0.82
CA ASP A 20 12.11 5.26 -0.59
C ASP A 20 10.84 4.94 -1.40
N PRO A 21 10.20 5.93 -2.04
CA PRO A 21 8.97 5.73 -2.79
C PRO A 21 9.16 4.79 -4.00
N LEU A 22 10.33 4.77 -4.64
CA LEU A 22 10.61 3.84 -5.73
C LEU A 22 10.71 2.42 -5.20
N ALA A 23 11.33 2.22 -4.03
CA ALA A 23 11.38 0.92 -3.39
C ALA A 23 9.98 0.43 -2.98
N VAL A 24 9.15 1.30 -2.42
CA VAL A 24 7.74 1.00 -2.10
C VAL A 24 6.98 0.60 -3.36
N ARG A 25 7.04 1.41 -4.42
CA ARG A 25 6.37 1.12 -5.70
C ARG A 25 6.85 -0.20 -6.30
N HIS A 26 8.15 -0.47 -6.30
CA HIS A 26 8.71 -1.72 -6.79
C HIS A 26 8.16 -2.90 -5.99
N LYS A 27 8.19 -2.84 -4.65
CA LYS A 27 7.65 -3.90 -3.79
C LYS A 27 6.17 -4.14 -4.03
N LEU A 28 5.36 -3.08 -4.15
CA LEU A 28 3.93 -3.19 -4.49
C LEU A 28 3.75 -3.95 -5.80
N LEU A 29 4.46 -3.55 -6.87
CA LEU A 29 4.37 -4.24 -8.16
C LEU A 29 4.82 -5.71 -8.08
N LEU A 30 5.86 -6.04 -7.30
CA LEU A 30 6.28 -7.42 -7.13
C LEU A 30 5.21 -8.25 -6.40
N GLN A 31 4.64 -7.71 -5.32
CA GLN A 31 3.62 -8.42 -4.53
C GLN A 31 2.31 -8.59 -5.30
N THR A 32 1.93 -7.60 -6.09
CA THR A 32 0.74 -7.68 -6.95
C THR A 32 1.02 -8.31 -8.31
N ARG A 33 2.22 -8.86 -8.55
CA ARG A 33 2.64 -9.43 -9.86
C ARG A 33 2.45 -8.49 -11.06
N GLY A 34 2.57 -7.18 -10.84
CA GLY A 34 2.35 -6.13 -11.83
C GLY A 34 0.89 -5.68 -11.98
N GLU A 35 -0.05 -6.31 -11.29
CA GLU A 35 -1.49 -6.09 -11.44
C GLU A 35 -2.08 -5.03 -10.49
N LEU A 36 -1.24 -4.14 -9.93
CA LEU A 36 -1.64 -3.16 -8.91
C LEU A 36 -2.87 -2.33 -9.35
N ASN A 37 -2.88 -1.84 -10.59
CA ASN A 37 -4.00 -1.05 -11.10
C ASN A 37 -5.28 -1.87 -11.30
N ALA A 38 -5.16 -3.15 -11.68
CA ALA A 38 -6.30 -4.04 -11.83
C ALA A 38 -6.93 -4.34 -10.46
N LEU A 39 -6.09 -4.60 -9.45
CA LEU A 39 -6.55 -4.79 -8.07
C LEU A 39 -7.19 -3.53 -7.49
N LEU A 40 -6.61 -2.35 -7.73
CA LEU A 40 -7.21 -1.08 -7.30
C LEU A 40 -8.56 -0.82 -7.98
N SER A 41 -8.71 -1.21 -9.25
CA SER A 41 -9.99 -1.12 -9.97
C SER A 41 -11.02 -2.12 -9.43
N ALA A 42 -10.61 -3.36 -9.17
CA ALA A 42 -11.49 -4.40 -8.61
C ALA A 42 -11.90 -4.09 -7.16
N ALA A 43 -11.03 -3.46 -6.38
CA ALA A 43 -11.37 -3.02 -5.02
C ALA A 43 -12.46 -1.92 -4.99
N GLN A 44 -12.72 -1.22 -6.10
CA GLN A 44 -13.73 -0.17 -6.20
C GLN A 44 -15.11 -0.68 -6.65
N THR A 45 -15.22 -1.92 -7.13
CA THR A 45 -16.51 -2.49 -7.53
C THR A 45 -17.30 -2.94 -6.31
N ALA A 46 -18.37 -2.22 -5.97
CA ALA A 46 -19.24 -2.55 -4.85
C ALA A 46 -19.97 -3.89 -5.10
N ASP A 47 -20.00 -4.75 -4.08
CA ASP A 47 -20.76 -6.01 -3.98
C ASP A 47 -20.23 -7.25 -4.73
N ASP A 48 -18.94 -7.31 -5.06
CA ASP A 48 -18.33 -8.55 -5.57
C ASP A 48 -17.44 -9.23 -4.51
N PRO A 49 -17.56 -10.56 -4.25
CA PRO A 49 -16.50 -11.30 -3.56
C PRO A 49 -15.10 -11.06 -4.14
N GLU A 50 -15.00 -10.70 -5.42
CA GLU A 50 -13.75 -10.27 -6.07
C GLU A 50 -13.18 -8.98 -5.46
N ALA A 51 -14.01 -8.04 -5.01
CA ALA A 51 -13.56 -6.80 -4.37
C ALA A 51 -12.90 -7.07 -3.01
N ALA A 52 -13.49 -7.97 -2.21
CA ALA A 52 -12.91 -8.39 -0.93
C ALA A 52 -11.57 -9.12 -1.13
N ALA A 53 -11.47 -9.99 -2.14
CA ALA A 53 -10.21 -10.66 -2.47
C ALA A 53 -9.13 -9.67 -2.96
N ALA A 54 -9.53 -8.67 -3.75
CA ALA A 54 -8.64 -7.61 -4.20
C ALA A 54 -8.13 -6.75 -3.03
N LEU A 55 -9.01 -6.36 -2.10
CA LEU A 55 -8.64 -5.63 -0.88
C LEU A 55 -7.66 -6.41 -0.01
N GLY A 56 -7.91 -7.70 0.23
CA GLY A 56 -6.98 -8.55 0.97
C GLY A 56 -5.61 -8.64 0.31
N THR A 57 -5.57 -8.79 -1.02
CA THR A 57 -4.31 -8.81 -1.78
C THR A 57 -3.56 -7.48 -1.70
N LEU A 58 -4.27 -6.36 -1.78
CA LEU A 58 -3.71 -5.01 -1.66
C LEU A 58 -3.16 -4.77 -0.25
N ALA A 59 -3.87 -5.21 0.79
CA ALA A 59 -3.45 -5.10 2.17
C ALA A 59 -2.15 -5.89 2.43
N ASP A 60 -2.06 -7.12 1.93
CA ASP A 60 -0.84 -7.93 2.03
C ASP A 60 0.34 -7.30 1.28
N ALA A 61 0.08 -6.79 0.08
CA ALA A 61 1.09 -6.08 -0.69
C ALA A 61 1.59 -4.83 0.06
N ALA A 62 0.68 -4.05 0.64
CA ALA A 62 1.00 -2.87 1.42
C ALA A 62 1.80 -3.22 2.69
N ARG A 63 1.38 -4.25 3.43
CA ARG A 63 2.10 -4.76 4.61
C ARG A 63 3.57 -5.04 4.29
N VAL A 64 3.83 -5.76 3.20
CA VAL A 64 5.20 -6.08 2.76
C VAL A 64 5.94 -4.84 2.24
N ALA A 65 5.27 -3.97 1.48
CA ALA A 65 5.88 -2.78 0.90
C ALA A 65 6.37 -1.80 1.97
N PHE A 66 5.52 -1.54 2.98
CA PHE A 66 5.82 -0.63 4.09
C PHE A 66 6.55 -1.31 5.25
N GLY A 67 6.67 -2.64 5.24
CA GLY A 67 7.39 -3.40 6.27
C GLY A 67 6.63 -3.46 7.59
N PHE A 68 5.31 -3.53 7.54
CA PHE A 68 4.49 -3.67 8.73
C PHE A 68 4.55 -5.10 9.30
N PRO A 69 4.56 -5.24 10.64
CA PRO A 69 4.49 -6.55 11.29
C PRO A 69 3.17 -7.26 10.93
N ALA A 70 3.23 -8.57 10.76
CA ALA A 70 2.04 -9.38 10.57
C ALA A 70 1.14 -9.31 11.81
N PHE A 71 -0.17 -9.27 11.59
CA PHE A 71 -1.15 -9.31 12.66
C PHE A 71 -1.12 -10.67 13.37
N ASP A 72 -1.01 -10.63 14.70
CA ASP A 72 -1.10 -11.77 15.59
C ASP A 72 -2.42 -11.71 16.37
N PRO A 73 -3.37 -12.64 16.11
CA PRO A 73 -4.67 -12.64 16.77
C PRO A 73 -4.61 -12.97 18.26
N GLU A 74 -3.54 -13.60 18.76
CA GLU A 74 -3.43 -13.97 20.17
C GLU A 74 -3.00 -12.78 21.03
N SER A 75 -2.04 -11.99 20.55
CA SER A 75 -1.56 -10.79 21.25
C SER A 75 -2.30 -9.51 20.86
N GLY A 76 -3.03 -9.52 19.73
CA GLY A 76 -3.61 -8.33 19.11
C GLY A 76 -2.55 -7.36 18.56
N ALA A 77 -1.29 -7.79 18.46
CA ALA A 77 -0.20 -6.98 17.95
C ALA A 77 -0.06 -7.12 16.42
N GLY A 78 0.61 -6.17 15.78
CA GLY A 78 0.83 -6.17 14.33
C GLY A 78 -0.11 -5.23 13.58
N ALA A 79 0.06 -5.11 12.27
CA ALA A 79 -0.79 -4.26 11.44
C ALA A 79 -2.00 -5.02 10.91
N THR A 80 -3.18 -4.46 11.16
CA THR A 80 -4.45 -4.92 10.61
C THR A 80 -4.54 -4.66 9.11
N GLU A 81 -5.46 -5.36 8.45
CA GLU A 81 -5.77 -5.14 7.03
C GLU A 81 -6.16 -3.67 6.76
N ALA A 82 -6.98 -3.10 7.64
CA ALA A 82 -7.43 -1.71 7.54
C ALA A 82 -6.28 -0.71 7.63
N GLU A 83 -5.31 -0.93 8.53
CA GLU A 83 -4.13 -0.06 8.65
C GLU A 83 -3.24 -0.16 7.40
N CYS A 84 -3.05 -1.37 6.86
CA CYS A 84 -2.28 -1.58 5.64
C CYS A 84 -2.92 -0.87 4.43
N LEU A 85 -4.23 -0.97 4.29
CA LEU A 85 -4.99 -0.30 3.23
C LEU A 85 -5.01 1.22 3.40
N ALA A 86 -5.21 1.72 4.61
CA ALA A 86 -5.16 3.14 4.90
C ALA A 86 -3.80 3.74 4.51
N GLU A 87 -2.71 3.04 4.83
CA GLU A 87 -1.36 3.46 4.45
C GLU A 87 -1.13 3.44 2.94
N LEU A 88 -1.65 2.41 2.24
CA LEU A 88 -1.59 2.34 0.78
C LEU A 88 -2.30 3.54 0.14
N TYR A 89 -3.51 3.87 0.58
CA TYR A 89 -4.25 5.01 0.04
C TYR A 89 -3.55 6.34 0.33
N ARG A 90 -2.98 6.49 1.53
CA ARG A 90 -2.18 7.66 1.90
C ARG A 90 -0.95 7.83 1.00
N TYR A 91 -0.27 6.73 0.68
CA TYR A 91 0.85 6.73 -0.27
C TYR A 91 0.40 7.10 -1.68
N LEU A 92 -0.73 6.56 -2.16
CA LEU A 92 -1.26 6.85 -3.48
C LEU A 92 -1.65 8.33 -3.62
N GLU A 93 -2.32 8.90 -2.62
CA GLU A 93 -2.70 10.31 -2.56
C GLU A 93 -1.47 11.23 -2.56
N TRP A 94 -0.44 10.90 -1.77
CA TRP A 94 0.82 11.65 -1.76
C TRP A 94 1.57 11.58 -3.10
N SER A 95 1.41 10.48 -3.85
CA SER A 95 2.10 10.24 -5.12
C SER A 95 1.41 10.85 -6.35
N ALA A 96 0.16 11.30 -6.19
CA ALA A 96 -0.65 11.94 -7.23
C ALA A 96 -0.19 13.40 -7.49
#